data_AF-A0A151K1M7-F1
#
_entry.id   AF-A0A151K1M7-F1
#
_cell.length_a   1.000
_cell.length_b   1.000
_cell.length_c   1.000
_cell.angle_alpha   90.00
_cell.angle_beta   90.00
_cell.angle_gamma   90.00
#
_symmetry.space_group_name_H-M   'P 1'
#
loop_
_entity.id
_entity.type
_entity.pdbx_description
1 polymer ?
#
loop_
_entity_poly.entity_id
_entity_poly.type
_entity_poly.pdbx_seq_one_letter_code
_entity_poly.pdbx_strand_id
1 'polypeptide(L)'
;MQQWKINQIKQKWSKKKKRLWIRQCIREREIKGEASALVQEMRFGDLNWYYNYTRMTPNTFDKLLYLVGPIIQKQDTNFRQTIPPAVRLVITLRYLASGDLMASLAMSYRIGKSTVSGIIQDTCEAIWKVLQQYVLDQPSQQDWIKIEDEFFRRWNFPHCVGAIDGKHVVIQVHLLISLF
;
A
#
# COMPACT_ATOMS: atom_id res chain seq x y z
N MET A 1 -33.00 -21.39 41.06
CA MET A 1 -32.33 -21.79 39.79
C MET A 1 -31.79 -20.64 38.92
N GLN A 2 -32.22 -19.37 39.11
CA GLN A 2 -31.80 -18.25 38.24
C GLN A 2 -30.43 -17.62 38.62
N GLN A 3 -30.10 -17.55 39.92
CA GLN A 3 -28.88 -16.89 40.41
C GLN A 3 -27.58 -17.57 39.94
N TRP A 4 -27.59 -18.90 39.83
CA TRP A 4 -26.43 -19.68 39.41
C TRP A 4 -26.05 -19.39 37.95
N LYS A 5 -27.04 -19.31 37.05
CA LYS A 5 -26.80 -18.92 35.63
C LYS A 5 -26.25 -17.50 35.52
N ILE A 6 -26.76 -16.55 36.31
CA ILE A 6 -26.27 -15.17 36.34
C ILE A 6 -24.81 -15.11 36.82
N ASN A 7 -24.46 -15.86 37.86
CA ASN A 7 -23.10 -15.92 38.38
C ASN A 7 -22.12 -16.62 37.42
N GLN A 8 -22.57 -17.66 36.70
CA GLN A 8 -21.80 -18.30 35.63
C GLN A 8 -21.53 -17.32 34.48
N ILE A 9 -22.53 -16.53 34.08
CA ILE A 9 -22.38 -15.48 33.08
C ILE A 9 -21.36 -14.45 33.59
N LYS A 10 -21.53 -13.88 34.79
CA LYS A 10 -20.60 -12.88 35.36
C LYS A 10 -19.16 -13.39 35.46
N GLN A 11 -18.94 -14.65 35.86
CA GLN A 11 -17.61 -15.26 35.83
C GLN A 11 -17.05 -15.39 34.41
N LYS A 12 -17.88 -15.75 33.43
CA LYS A 12 -17.50 -15.84 32.01
C LYS A 12 -17.10 -14.47 31.44
N TRP A 13 -17.77 -13.39 31.87
CA TRP A 13 -17.42 -12.00 31.51
C TRP A 13 -16.15 -11.51 32.22
N SER A 14 -15.95 -11.86 33.49
CA SER A 14 -14.75 -11.52 34.27
C SER A 14 -13.48 -12.22 33.74
N LYS A 15 -13.61 -13.47 33.25
CA LYS A 15 -12.49 -14.26 32.70
C LYS A 15 -12.13 -13.93 31.25
N LYS A 16 -12.92 -13.12 30.52
CA LYS A 16 -12.49 -12.62 29.20
C LYS A 16 -11.38 -11.61 29.42
N LYS A 17 -10.12 -12.03 29.22
CA LYS A 17 -8.97 -11.10 29.08
C LYS A 17 -9.42 -9.97 28.17
N LYS A 18 -9.46 -8.74 28.70
CA LYS A 18 -9.81 -7.55 27.92
C LYS A 18 -8.90 -7.53 26.70
N ARG A 19 -9.47 -7.52 25.49
CA ARG A 19 -8.69 -7.40 24.26
C ARG A 19 -7.91 -6.10 24.37
N LEU A 20 -6.57 -6.18 24.37
CA LEU A 20 -5.73 -4.99 24.36
C LEU A 20 -6.13 -4.14 23.15
N TRP A 21 -6.59 -2.92 23.41
CA TRP A 21 -7.00 -2.00 22.34
C TRP A 21 -5.84 -1.71 21.37
N ILE A 22 -4.63 -1.54 21.90
CA ILE A 22 -3.39 -1.38 21.13
C ILE A 22 -2.27 -2.16 21.83
N ARG A 23 -1.51 -2.95 21.07
CA ARG A 23 -0.31 -3.64 21.58
C ARG A 23 0.77 -2.62 21.93
N GLN A 24 1.54 -2.86 22.99
CA GLN A 24 2.57 -1.93 23.45
C GLN A 24 3.61 -1.60 22.36
N CYS A 25 4.02 -2.59 21.56
CA CYS A 25 4.95 -2.37 20.46
C CYS A 25 4.45 -1.35 19.41
N ILE A 26 3.13 -1.24 19.20
CA ILE A 26 2.50 -0.28 18.27
C ILE A 26 2.50 1.14 18.85
N ARG A 27 2.48 1.29 20.18
CA ARG A 27 2.53 2.61 20.84
C ARG A 27 3.87 3.30 20.62
N GLU A 28 4.94 2.52 20.44
CA GLU A 28 6.29 3.03 20.23
C GLU A 28 6.61 3.32 18.74
N ARG A 29 5.61 3.33 17.85
CA ARG A 29 5.83 3.52 16.40
C ARG A 29 6.57 4.81 16.04
N GLU A 30 6.39 5.88 16.82
CA GLU A 30 7.00 7.19 16.55
C GLU A 30 8.49 7.21 16.89
N ILE A 31 8.94 6.31 17.78
CA ILE A 31 10.33 6.25 18.22
C ILE A 31 11.06 5.08 17.56
N LYS A 32 10.39 3.92 17.46
CA LYS A 32 11.00 2.65 17.02
C LYS A 32 10.41 2.10 15.72
N GLY A 33 9.54 2.86 15.07
CA GLY A 33 9.00 2.48 13.76
C GLY A 33 10.00 2.83 12.67
N GLU A 34 10.01 2.05 11.61
CA GLU A 34 10.92 2.24 10.48
C GLU A 34 10.83 3.64 9.85
N ALA A 35 9.64 4.26 9.88
CA ALA A 35 9.42 5.61 9.38
C ALA A 35 10.25 6.70 10.10
N SER A 36 10.45 6.58 11.41
CA SER A 36 11.17 7.57 12.20
C SER A 36 12.63 7.24 12.43
N ALA A 37 12.97 5.94 12.50
CA ALA A 37 14.34 5.48 12.61
C ALA A 37 15.01 5.43 11.23
N LEU A 38 14.71 4.40 10.44
CA LEU A 38 15.46 4.07 9.23
C LEU A 38 15.20 5.05 8.07
N VAL A 39 13.95 5.43 7.83
CA VAL A 39 13.59 6.25 6.66
C VAL A 39 14.21 7.64 6.74
N GLN A 40 14.26 8.26 7.93
CA GLN A 40 14.89 9.57 8.11
C GLN A 40 16.40 9.48 7.97
N GLU A 41 17.03 8.45 8.57
CA GLU A 41 18.47 8.20 8.41
C GLU A 41 18.86 8.05 6.94
N MET A 42 18.14 7.23 6.17
CA MET A 42 18.40 7.08 4.73
C MET A 42 18.18 8.39 3.97
N ARG A 43 17.10 9.12 4.29
CA ARG A 43 16.73 10.35 3.57
C ARG A 43 17.82 11.43 3.64
N PHE A 44 18.53 11.53 4.77
CA PHE A 44 19.57 12.55 4.99
C PHE A 44 21.01 12.02 4.92
N GLY A 45 21.22 10.71 5.10
CA GLY A 45 22.55 10.10 5.18
C GLY A 45 22.93 9.26 3.96
N ASP A 46 21.99 8.55 3.33
CA ASP A 46 22.28 7.66 2.20
C ASP A 46 21.14 7.66 1.16
N LEU A 47 21.31 8.49 0.14
CA LEU A 47 20.33 8.66 -0.93
C LEU A 47 20.16 7.40 -1.81
N ASN A 48 21.20 6.57 -1.94
CA ASN A 48 21.12 5.33 -2.72
C ASN A 48 20.25 4.30 -1.99
N TRP A 49 20.44 4.18 -0.68
CA TRP A 49 19.56 3.36 0.15
C TRP A 49 18.13 3.87 0.14
N TYR A 50 17.93 5.19 0.27
CA TYR A 50 16.59 5.79 0.17
C TYR A 50 15.93 5.48 -1.19
N TYR A 51 16.69 5.58 -2.28
CA TYR A 51 16.20 5.27 -3.62
C TYR A 51 15.87 3.78 -3.77
N ASN A 52 16.72 2.87 -3.27
CA ASN A 52 16.41 1.44 -3.29
C ASN A 52 15.17 1.10 -2.44
N TYR A 53 14.95 1.87 -1.37
CA TYR A 53 13.83 1.68 -0.47
C TYR A 53 12.49 2.14 -1.07
N THR A 54 12.48 3.29 -1.76
CA THR A 54 11.26 3.98 -2.23
C THR A 54 11.09 3.99 -3.76
N ARG A 55 12.14 3.65 -4.52
CA ARG A 55 12.29 3.84 -5.98
C ARG A 55 12.17 5.30 -6.43
N MET A 56 12.47 6.25 -5.55
CA MET A 56 12.49 7.66 -5.89
C MET A 56 13.48 8.46 -5.04
N THR A 57 13.84 9.65 -5.52
CA THR A 57 14.66 10.58 -4.75
C THR A 57 13.81 11.30 -3.69
N PRO A 58 14.40 11.85 -2.62
CA PRO A 58 13.67 12.64 -1.63
C PRO A 58 12.92 13.83 -2.24
N ASN A 59 13.50 14.50 -3.23
CA ASN A 59 12.87 15.63 -3.92
C ASN A 59 11.62 15.19 -4.71
N THR A 60 11.72 14.07 -5.44
CA THR A 60 10.55 13.50 -6.14
C THR A 60 9.48 13.05 -5.15
N PHE A 61 9.89 12.47 -4.01
CA PHE A 61 8.99 12.10 -2.93
C PHE A 61 8.22 13.32 -2.40
N ASP A 62 8.90 14.45 -2.16
CA ASP A 62 8.25 15.66 -1.64
C ASP A 62 7.25 16.25 -2.63
N LYS A 63 7.59 16.24 -3.93
CA LYS A 63 6.67 16.66 -5.00
C LYS A 63 5.43 15.77 -5.04
N LEU A 64 5.61 14.45 -4.96
CA LEU A 64 4.49 13.52 -4.92
C LEU A 64 3.66 13.71 -3.66
N LEU A 65 4.30 13.88 -2.50
CA LEU A 65 3.65 14.12 -1.22
C LEU A 65 2.82 15.39 -1.23
N TYR A 66 3.32 16.47 -1.84
CA TYR A 66 2.56 17.71 -2.00
C TYR A 66 1.24 17.48 -2.76
N LEU A 67 1.30 16.66 -3.80
CA LEU A 67 0.15 16.33 -4.66
C LEU A 67 -0.86 15.40 -3.98
N VAL A 68 -0.40 14.30 -3.37
CA VAL A 68 -1.29 13.28 -2.80
C VAL A 68 -1.66 13.54 -1.33
N GLY A 69 -0.85 14.33 -0.63
CA GLY A 69 -0.96 14.62 0.80
C GLY A 69 -2.36 15.05 1.25
N PRO A 70 -2.98 16.06 0.59
CA PRO A 70 -4.33 16.50 0.91
C PRO A 70 -5.40 15.40 0.81
N ILE A 71 -5.21 14.40 -0.06
CA ILE A 71 -6.16 13.32 -0.31
C ILE A 71 -6.00 12.20 0.74
N ILE A 72 -4.75 11.88 1.11
CA ILE A 72 -4.46 10.76 2.02
C ILE A 72 -4.41 11.17 3.49
N GLN A 73 -4.48 12.46 3.80
CA GLN A 73 -4.53 12.96 5.17
C GLN A 73 -5.82 12.50 5.87
N LYS A 74 -5.66 12.00 7.09
CA LYS A 74 -6.78 11.62 7.96
C LYS A 74 -6.89 12.62 9.10
N GLN A 75 -8.09 12.77 9.64
CA GLN A 75 -8.36 13.67 10.75
C GLN A 75 -7.95 13.05 12.08
N ASP A 76 -7.23 13.81 12.90
CA ASP A 76 -6.90 13.41 14.26
C ASP A 76 -8.15 13.32 15.14
N THR A 77 -8.15 12.32 16.03
CA THR A 77 -9.23 12.11 16.98
C THR A 77 -8.66 12.11 18.39
N ASN A 78 -9.50 12.46 19.37
CA ASN A 78 -9.13 12.41 20.80
C ASN A 78 -8.70 11.01 21.28
N PHE A 79 -9.01 9.97 20.51
CA PHE A 79 -8.69 8.58 20.85
C PHE A 79 -7.35 8.13 20.25
N ARG A 80 -6.96 8.66 19.09
CA ARG A 80 -5.76 8.22 18.37
C ARG A 80 -5.29 9.29 17.37
N GLN A 81 -4.00 9.61 17.45
CA GLN A 81 -3.30 10.36 16.42
C GLN A 81 -3.19 9.53 15.14
N THR A 82 -3.53 10.17 14.03
CA THR A 82 -3.47 9.57 12.71
C THR A 82 -2.04 9.30 12.27
N ILE A 83 -1.90 8.48 11.23
CA ILE A 83 -0.60 8.23 10.62
C ILE A 83 -0.38 9.36 9.61
N PRO A 84 0.71 10.15 9.72
CA PRO A 84 0.93 11.30 8.85
C PRO A 84 0.98 10.93 7.37
N PRO A 85 0.56 11.84 6.45
CA PRO A 85 0.58 11.60 5.01
C PRO A 85 1.93 11.09 4.47
N ALA A 86 3.05 11.67 4.93
CA ALA A 86 4.40 11.24 4.54
C ALA A 86 4.65 9.76 4.89
N VAL A 87 4.22 9.32 6.07
CA VAL A 87 4.37 7.93 6.51
C VAL A 87 3.47 7.00 5.71
N ARG A 88 2.24 7.44 5.39
CA ARG A 88 1.32 6.67 4.53
C ARG A 88 1.92 6.47 3.14
N LEU A 89 2.49 7.53 2.57
CA LEU A 89 3.15 7.49 1.28
C LEU A 89 4.36 6.57 1.27
N VAL A 90 5.28 6.69 2.24
CA VAL A 90 6.50 5.85 2.26
C VAL A 90 6.19 4.37 2.43
N ILE A 91 5.18 4.00 3.25
CA ILE A 91 4.73 2.60 3.39
C ILE A 91 4.26 2.05 2.04
N THR A 92 3.50 2.86 1.30
CA THR A 92 2.94 2.46 0.01
C THR A 92 4.05 2.31 -1.03
N LEU A 93 4.97 3.27 -1.10
CA LEU A 93 6.12 3.21 -2.01
C LEU A 93 7.03 2.03 -1.70
N ARG A 94 7.30 1.76 -0.41
CA ARG A 94 8.05 0.58 0.01
C ARG A 94 7.39 -0.71 -0.49
N TYR A 95 6.07 -0.83 -0.30
CA TYR A 95 5.30 -1.98 -0.76
C TYR A 95 5.43 -2.17 -2.28
N LEU A 96 5.25 -1.10 -3.06
CA LEU A 96 5.34 -1.14 -4.52
C LEU A 96 6.77 -1.42 -5.01
N ALA A 97 7.78 -0.89 -4.30
CA ALA A 97 9.19 -1.03 -4.65
C ALA A 97 9.74 -2.46 -4.47
N SER A 98 9.29 -3.17 -3.42
CA SER A 98 9.84 -4.46 -3.03
C SER A 98 8.88 -5.64 -3.14
N GLY A 99 7.57 -5.39 -3.26
CA GLY A 99 6.55 -6.44 -3.22
C GLY A 99 6.45 -7.15 -1.86
N ASP A 100 6.87 -6.50 -0.77
CA ASP A 100 6.92 -7.12 0.56
C ASP A 100 5.51 -7.47 1.09
N LEU A 101 5.44 -8.45 1.98
CA LEU A 101 4.22 -8.83 2.66
C LEU A 101 3.72 -7.68 3.53
N MET A 102 2.44 -7.31 3.42
CA MET A 102 1.82 -6.30 4.29
C MET A 102 1.95 -6.65 5.79
N ALA A 103 2.10 -7.93 6.13
CA ALA A 103 2.37 -8.37 7.50
C ALA A 103 3.79 -8.01 7.98
N SER A 104 4.78 -8.07 7.10
CA SER A 104 6.15 -7.62 7.36
C SER A 104 6.18 -6.11 7.61
N LEU A 105 5.59 -5.33 6.70
CA LEU A 105 5.46 -3.88 6.83
C LEU A 105 4.71 -3.47 8.11
N ALA A 106 3.64 -4.18 8.46
CA ALA A 106 2.91 -3.94 9.70
C ALA A 106 3.80 -4.09 10.94
N MET A 107 4.69 -5.08 10.95
CA MET A 107 5.63 -5.29 12.05
C MET A 107 6.72 -4.23 12.08
N SER A 108 7.35 -3.92 10.95
CA SER A 108 8.48 -2.98 10.87
C SER A 108 8.06 -1.52 11.14
N TYR A 109 6.92 -1.09 10.59
CA TYR A 109 6.35 0.22 10.85
C TYR A 109 5.55 0.28 12.16
N ARG A 110 5.35 -0.86 12.84
CA ARG A 110 4.57 -0.98 14.09
C ARG A 110 3.14 -0.45 13.92
N ILE A 111 2.50 -0.84 12.82
CA ILE A 111 1.13 -0.47 12.44
C ILE A 111 0.29 -1.75 12.30
N GLY A 112 -1.01 -1.69 12.57
CA GLY A 112 -1.89 -2.84 12.36
C GLY A 112 -1.94 -3.27 10.90
N LYS A 113 -1.89 -4.58 10.61
CA LYS A 113 -1.94 -5.11 9.22
C LYS A 113 -3.11 -4.56 8.41
N SER A 114 -4.31 -4.50 8.99
CA SER A 114 -5.48 -3.92 8.32
C SER A 114 -5.30 -2.44 8.00
N THR A 115 -4.64 -1.68 8.88
CA THR A 115 -4.31 -0.28 8.64
C THR A 115 -3.27 -0.14 7.53
N VAL A 116 -2.25 -0.99 7.47
CA VAL A 116 -1.28 -1.00 6.35
C VAL A 116 -1.98 -1.28 5.02
N SER A 117 -2.85 -2.31 4.99
CA SER A 117 -3.65 -2.63 3.80
C SER A 117 -4.49 -1.44 3.33
N GLY A 118 -5.19 -0.77 4.24
CA GLY A 118 -5.99 0.42 3.92
C GLY A 118 -5.13 1.61 3.49
N ILE A 119 -3.96 1.80 4.09
CA ILE A 119 -2.99 2.83 3.67
C ILE A 119 -2.58 2.61 2.22
N ILE A 120 -2.18 1.39 1.88
CA ILE A 120 -1.71 1.04 0.53
C ILE A 120 -2.85 1.30 -0.48
N GLN A 121 -4.06 0.83 -0.18
CA GLN A 121 -5.21 1.03 -1.05
C GLN A 121 -5.54 2.52 -1.25
N ASP A 122 -5.76 3.27 -0.16
CA ASP A 122 -6.10 4.70 -0.20
C ASP A 122 -5.02 5.51 -0.95
N THR A 123 -3.75 5.17 -0.74
CA THR A 123 -2.62 5.92 -1.31
C THR A 123 -2.42 5.58 -2.78
N CYS A 124 -2.55 4.31 -3.18
CA CYS A 124 -2.52 3.94 -4.61
C CYS A 124 -3.65 4.63 -5.40
N GLU A 125 -4.86 4.70 -4.82
CA GLU A 125 -5.97 5.42 -5.45
C GLU A 125 -5.69 6.92 -5.57
N ALA A 126 -5.12 7.54 -4.53
CA ALA A 126 -4.72 8.95 -4.58
C ALA A 126 -3.63 9.22 -5.62
N ILE A 127 -2.61 8.35 -5.70
CA ILE A 127 -1.54 8.43 -6.71
C ILE A 127 -2.15 8.34 -8.10
N TRP A 128 -3.04 7.38 -8.35
CA TRP A 128 -3.72 7.23 -9.63
C TRP A 128 -4.51 8.50 -10.00
N LYS A 129 -5.36 8.99 -9.08
CA LYS A 129 -6.20 10.17 -9.33
C LYS A 129 -5.38 11.40 -9.72
N VAL A 130 -4.24 11.60 -9.08
CA VAL A 130 -3.41 12.78 -9.33
C VAL A 130 -2.50 12.58 -10.54
N LEU A 131 -1.87 11.42 -10.70
CA LEU A 131 -0.84 11.24 -11.74
C LEU A 131 -1.36 10.76 -13.08
N GLN A 132 -2.51 10.09 -13.18
CA GLN A 132 -2.97 9.47 -14.42
C GLN A 132 -2.94 10.43 -15.62
N GLN A 133 -3.30 11.70 -15.42
CA GLN A 133 -3.35 12.70 -16.49
C GLN A 133 -1.97 13.19 -16.94
N TYR A 134 -0.94 13.04 -16.10
CA TYR A 134 0.42 13.48 -16.37
C TYR A 134 1.28 12.37 -16.97
N VAL A 135 0.94 11.11 -16.72
CA VAL A 135 1.80 9.94 -17.04
C VAL A 135 1.17 8.99 -18.04
N LEU A 136 -0.13 9.09 -18.28
CA LEU A 136 -0.83 8.30 -19.29
C LEU A 136 -1.41 9.24 -20.33
N ASP A 137 -0.92 9.10 -21.54
CA ASP A 137 -1.55 9.69 -22.71
C ASP A 137 -2.96 9.09 -22.87
N GLN A 138 -3.86 9.86 -23.46
CA GLN A 138 -5.17 9.38 -23.90
C GLN A 138 -5.15 9.31 -25.43
N PRO A 139 -4.72 8.18 -26.03
CA PRO A 139 -4.54 8.09 -27.46
C PRO A 139 -5.89 8.22 -28.17
N SER A 140 -5.90 8.96 -29.27
CA SER A 140 -7.06 9.03 -30.16
C SER A 140 -7.22 7.72 -30.92
N GLN A 141 -8.37 7.54 -31.58
CA GLN A 141 -8.58 6.40 -32.49
C GLN A 141 -7.47 6.29 -33.55
N GLN A 142 -6.99 7.43 -34.06
CA GLN A 142 -5.92 7.45 -35.06
C GLN A 142 -4.58 7.00 -34.47
N ASP A 143 -4.32 7.32 -33.21
CA ASP A 143 -3.10 6.90 -32.52
C ASP A 143 -3.14 5.39 -32.26
N TRP A 144 -4.29 4.85 -31.87
CA TRP A 144 -4.46 3.39 -31.74
C TRP A 144 -4.20 2.64 -33.04
N ILE A 145 -4.70 3.15 -34.17
CA ILE A 145 -4.44 2.55 -35.49
C ILE A 145 -2.95 2.57 -35.83
N LYS A 146 -2.25 3.68 -35.52
CA LYS A 146 -0.80 3.77 -35.75
C LYS A 146 -0.02 2.80 -34.88
N ILE A 147 -0.37 2.67 -33.60
CA ILE A 147 0.27 1.74 -32.68
C ILE A 147 0.09 0.30 -33.17
N GLU A 148 -1.12 -0.05 -33.60
CA GLU A 148 -1.45 -1.37 -34.14
C GLU A 148 -0.62 -1.72 -35.38
N ASP A 149 -0.54 -0.80 -36.34
CA ASP A 149 0.27 -0.97 -37.55
C ASP A 149 1.78 -1.09 -37.22
N GLU A 150 2.28 -0.35 -36.22
CA GLU A 150 3.67 -0.48 -35.78
C GLU A 150 3.93 -1.86 -35.15
N PHE A 151 3.03 -2.35 -34.29
CA PHE A 151 3.16 -3.67 -33.70
C PHE A 151 3.13 -4.79 -34.75
N PHE A 152 2.23 -4.66 -35.73
CA PHE A 152 2.14 -5.59 -36.84
C PHE A 152 3.43 -5.59 -37.68
N ARG A 153 3.95 -4.43 -38.07
CA ARG A 153 5.15 -4.34 -38.91
C ARG A 153 6.42 -4.85 -38.22
N ARG A 154 6.57 -4.59 -36.91
CA ARG A 154 7.78 -4.93 -36.17
C ARG A 154 7.79 -6.37 -35.66
N TRP A 155 6.63 -6.91 -35.28
CA TRP A 155 6.55 -8.21 -34.60
C TRP A 155 5.50 -9.17 -35.20
N ASN A 156 4.86 -8.82 -36.31
CA ASN A 156 3.75 -9.58 -36.90
C ASN A 156 2.64 -9.87 -35.88
N PHE A 157 2.36 -8.89 -35.02
CA PHE A 157 1.40 -9.02 -33.92
C PHE A 157 0.19 -8.10 -34.18
N PRO A 158 -0.80 -8.57 -34.97
CA PRO A 158 -1.93 -7.74 -35.38
C PRO A 158 -2.84 -7.39 -34.20
N HIS A 159 -3.54 -6.26 -34.31
CA HIS A 159 -4.50 -5.76 -33.31
C HIS A 159 -3.90 -5.46 -31.92
N CYS A 160 -2.58 -5.39 -31.82
CA CYS A 160 -1.90 -5.03 -30.58
C CYS A 160 -1.79 -3.52 -30.43
N VAL A 161 -2.47 -3.00 -29.43
CA VAL A 161 -2.51 -1.56 -29.15
C VAL A 161 -1.56 -1.14 -28.02
N GLY A 162 -0.76 -2.05 -27.49
CA GLY A 162 0.20 -1.74 -26.43
C GLY A 162 0.76 -2.97 -25.76
N ALA A 163 1.87 -2.77 -25.06
CA ALA A 163 2.50 -3.78 -24.25
C ALA A 163 2.73 -3.24 -22.84
N ILE A 164 2.53 -4.10 -21.84
CA ILE A 164 2.89 -3.81 -20.45
C ILE A 164 4.02 -4.77 -20.09
N ASP A 165 5.21 -4.24 -19.89
CA ASP A 165 6.36 -5.01 -19.41
C ASP A 165 6.39 -5.01 -17.87
N GLY A 166 6.80 -6.13 -17.26
CA GLY A 166 7.09 -6.19 -15.82
C GLY A 166 6.03 -6.76 -14.87
N LYS A 167 5.20 -7.74 -15.26
CA LYS A 167 4.36 -8.47 -14.29
C LYS A 167 4.28 -9.97 -14.54
N HIS A 168 4.72 -10.75 -13.56
CA HIS A 168 4.39 -12.18 -13.48
C HIS A 168 2.95 -12.31 -12.97
N VAL A 169 1.98 -12.27 -13.89
CA VAL A 169 0.57 -12.55 -13.56
C VAL A 169 0.42 -14.07 -13.46
N VAL A 170 0.26 -14.58 -12.24
CA VAL A 170 -0.16 -15.97 -12.06
C VAL A 170 -1.62 -16.07 -12.51
N ILE A 171 -1.84 -16.55 -13.72
CA ILE A 171 -3.18 -16.88 -14.21
C ILE A 171 -3.56 -18.21 -13.56
N GLN A 172 -4.40 -18.16 -12.53
CA GLN A 172 -4.96 -19.35 -11.94
C GLN A 172 -6.10 -19.86 -12.85
N VAL A 173 -5.77 -20.78 -13.74
CA VAL A 173 -6.77 -21.49 -14.56
C VAL A 173 -7.56 -22.42 -13.64
N HIS A 174 -8.88 -22.23 -13.56
CA HIS A 174 -9.77 -23.26 -13.04
C HIS A 174 -9.84 -24.38 -14.07
N LEU A 175 -9.11 -25.47 -13.83
CA LEU A 175 -9.27 -26.72 -14.56
C LEU A 175 -10.62 -27.33 -14.20
N LEU A 176 -11.67 -26.99 -14.96
CA LEU A 176 -12.84 -27.85 -15.13
C LEU A 176 -12.63 -28.69 -16.39
N ILE A 177 -11.69 -29.63 -16.32
CA ILE A 177 -11.71 -30.80 -17.21
C ILE A 177 -11.87 -32.01 -16.28
N SER A 178 -13.14 -32.27 -15.96
CA SER A 178 -13.56 -33.58 -15.50
C SER A 178 -13.36 -34.56 -16.64
N LEU A 179 -12.60 -35.61 -16.35
CA LEU A 179 -12.34 -36.77 -17.19
C LEU A 179 -13.60 -37.26 -17.92
N PHE A 180 -13.49 -37.39 -19.25
CA PHE A 180 -14.17 -38.40 -20.05
C PHE A 180 -13.12 -39.18 -20.82
#